data_AF-A0AAE1WUZ5-F1
#
_entry.id   AF-A0AAE1WUZ5-F1
#
_cell.length_a   1.000
_cell.length_b   1.000
_cell.length_c   1.000
_cell.angle_alpha   90.00
_cell.angle_beta   90.00
_cell.angle_gamma   90.00
#
_symmetry.space_group_name_H-M   'P 1'
#
loop_
_entity.id
_entity.type
_entity.pdbx_description
1 polymer ?
#
loop_
_entity_poly.entity_id
_entity_poly.type
_entity_poly.pdbx_seq_one_letter_code
_entity_poly.pdbx_strand_id
1 'polypeptide(L)'
;MKWTVFAPVDEELVQFSGDFLSYFSLFTRHVVPCKVGWSDIEEMVNGTVVSNNVKGFSLEITRDENDEILMVNGVDIMFPDMYESEWLVIHGIRGVIALPENAEDQETESIEELPVEKVEAPDPESMEDFPAEKVEAPGRGEF
;
A
#
# COMPACT_ATOMS: atom_id res chain seq x y z
N MET A 1 17.84 -12.38 -2.49
CA MET A 1 17.09 -11.71 -1.40
C MET A 1 15.93 -12.61 -1.05
N LYS A 2 15.58 -12.73 0.23
CA LYS A 2 14.59 -13.67 0.76
C LYS A 2 13.45 -12.87 1.40
N TRP A 3 12.22 -13.31 1.25
CA TRP A 3 11.04 -12.52 1.61
C TRP A 3 9.96 -13.35 2.30
N THR A 4 9.19 -12.66 3.13
CA THR A 4 7.93 -13.15 3.70
C THR A 4 6.85 -12.13 3.43
N VAL A 5 5.67 -12.61 3.04
CA VAL A 5 4.47 -11.79 2.84
C VAL A 5 3.38 -12.27 3.79
N PHE A 6 2.76 -11.33 4.49
CA PHE A 6 1.56 -11.58 5.28
C PHE A 6 0.35 -11.09 4.49
N ALA A 7 -0.41 -11.98 3.86
CA ALA A 7 -1.49 -11.64 2.96
C ALA A 7 -2.83 -11.55 3.70
N PRO A 8 -3.49 -10.37 3.78
CA PRO A 8 -4.83 -10.26 4.32
C PRO A 8 -5.84 -11.04 3.49
N VAL A 9 -6.97 -11.42 4.10
CA VAL A 9 -8.13 -11.92 3.37
C VAL A 9 -8.72 -10.84 2.45
N ASP A 10 -9.28 -11.26 1.31
CA ASP A 10 -9.74 -10.36 0.24
C ASP A 10 -10.77 -9.33 0.73
N GLU A 11 -11.65 -9.72 1.66
CA GLU A 11 -12.68 -8.83 2.22
C GLU A 11 -12.08 -7.59 2.89
N GLU A 12 -10.92 -7.74 3.54
CA GLU A 12 -10.23 -6.66 4.26
C GLU A 12 -9.54 -5.67 3.32
N LEU A 13 -9.28 -6.09 2.08
CA LEU A 13 -8.67 -5.26 1.05
C LEU A 13 -9.68 -4.36 0.32
N VAL A 14 -10.98 -4.68 0.39
CA VAL A 14 -12.05 -3.95 -0.31
C VAL A 14 -12.04 -2.46 0.04
N GLN A 15 -11.80 -2.10 1.30
CA GLN A 15 -11.78 -0.70 1.78
C GLN A 15 -10.67 0.16 1.15
N PHE A 16 -9.62 -0.46 0.59
CA PHE A 16 -8.51 0.24 -0.07
C PHE A 16 -8.73 0.34 -1.60
N SER A 17 -9.83 -0.18 -2.13
CA SER A 17 -10.11 -0.19 -3.58
C SER A 17 -10.20 1.22 -4.15
N GLY A 18 -9.39 1.51 -5.18
CA GLY A 18 -9.36 2.81 -5.85
C GLY A 18 -8.45 3.86 -5.19
N ASP A 19 -7.88 3.58 -4.01
CA ASP A 19 -6.91 4.46 -3.36
C ASP A 19 -5.47 4.02 -3.67
N PHE A 20 -4.95 4.51 -4.79
CA PHE A 20 -3.61 4.15 -5.26
C PHE A 20 -2.49 4.62 -4.33
N LEU A 21 -2.67 5.75 -3.63
CA LEU A 21 -1.65 6.29 -2.73
C LEU A 21 -1.48 5.39 -1.50
N SER A 22 -2.57 4.78 -1.04
CA SER A 22 -2.54 3.86 0.10
C SER A 22 -1.91 2.49 -0.22
N TYR A 23 -1.87 2.06 -1.49
CA TYR A 23 -1.34 0.73 -1.84
C TYR A 23 0.13 0.52 -1.49
N PHE A 24 0.96 1.55 -1.66
CA PHE A 24 2.37 1.42 -1.31
C PHE A 24 2.53 1.22 0.21
N SER A 25 1.82 2.03 0.99
CA SER A 25 1.86 1.93 2.44
C SER A 25 1.26 0.60 2.93
N LEU A 26 0.17 0.15 2.30
CA LEU A 26 -0.45 -1.14 2.56
C LEU A 26 0.55 -2.28 2.28
N PHE A 27 1.12 -2.35 1.08
CA PHE A 27 2.04 -3.39 0.68
C PHE A 27 3.28 -3.45 1.58
N THR A 28 3.90 -2.30 1.87
CA THR A 28 5.17 -2.26 2.63
C THR A 28 5.03 -2.73 4.08
N ARG A 29 3.85 -2.62 4.68
CA ARG A 29 3.56 -3.13 6.03
C ARG A 29 3.39 -4.65 6.09
N HIS A 30 3.15 -5.30 4.96
CA HIS A 30 2.88 -6.74 4.87
C HIS A 30 4.06 -7.55 4.33
N VAL A 31 5.22 -6.93 4.09
CA VAL A 31 6.38 -7.55 3.44
C VAL A 31 7.62 -7.39 4.30
N VAL A 32 8.38 -8.48 4.46
CA VAL A 32 9.60 -8.52 5.28
C VAL A 32 10.79 -9.01 4.44
N PRO A 33 11.98 -8.37 4.52
CA PRO A 33 13.20 -8.77 3.80
C PRO A 33 13.90 -9.99 4.42
N CYS A 34 13.14 -10.90 5.02
CA CYS A 34 13.62 -12.14 5.59
C CYS A 34 12.60 -13.24 5.24
N LYS A 35 13.07 -14.44 4.91
CA LYS A 35 12.19 -15.61 4.77
C LYS A 35 12.01 -16.20 6.17
N VAL A 36 10.77 -16.25 6.63
CA VAL A 36 10.34 -16.78 7.92
C VAL A 36 9.22 -17.76 7.62
N GLY A 37 9.51 -19.06 7.71
CA GLY A 37 8.51 -20.12 7.53
C GLY A 37 7.69 -20.32 8.80
N TRP A 38 6.66 -21.17 8.75
CA TRP A 38 5.83 -21.42 9.91
C TRP A 38 6.60 -22.00 11.09
N SER A 39 7.50 -22.97 10.85
CA SER A 39 8.34 -23.54 11.90
C SER A 39 9.23 -22.50 12.59
N ASP A 40 9.71 -21.50 11.85
CA ASP A 40 10.47 -20.40 12.46
C ASP A 40 9.57 -19.57 13.40
N ILE A 41 8.34 -19.26 12.98
CA ILE A 41 7.35 -18.51 13.78
C ILE A 41 6.97 -19.28 15.05
N GLU A 42 6.73 -20.59 14.95
CA GLU A 42 6.38 -21.44 16.10
C GLU A 42 7.48 -21.46 17.17
N GLU A 43 8.74 -21.39 16.77
CA GLU A 43 9.90 -21.39 17.66
C GLU A 43 10.25 -19.99 18.22
N MET A 44 9.74 -18.91 17.60
CA MET A 44 10.01 -17.54 18.06
C MET A 44 9.46 -17.29 19.47
N VAL A 45 10.21 -16.57 20.29
CA VAL A 45 9.72 -16.13 21.60
C VAL A 45 8.58 -15.13 21.42
N ASN A 46 7.57 -15.14 22.29
CA ASN A 46 6.50 -14.15 22.25
C ASN A 46 7.07 -12.72 22.34
N GLY A 47 6.66 -11.82 21.44
CA GLY A 47 7.20 -10.47 21.29
C GLY A 47 8.47 -10.40 20.43
N THR A 48 8.76 -11.43 19.62
CA THR A 48 9.91 -11.39 18.71
C THR A 48 9.67 -10.37 17.61
N VAL A 49 10.60 -9.43 17.47
CA VAL A 49 10.55 -8.40 16.42
C VAL A 49 11.34 -8.85 15.19
N VAL A 50 10.65 -9.01 14.08
CA VAL A 50 11.21 -9.25 12.75
C VAL A 50 11.37 -7.91 12.03
N SER A 51 12.62 -7.57 11.71
CA SER A 51 12.95 -6.30 11.08
C SER A 51 12.31 -6.16 9.69
N ASN A 52 11.52 -5.09 9.50
CA ASN A 52 11.04 -4.69 8.18
C ASN A 52 12.05 -3.70 7.53
N ASN A 53 11.99 -3.53 6.21
CA ASN A 53 12.72 -2.50 5.47
C ASN A 53 12.20 -1.07 5.71
N VAL A 54 11.02 -0.91 6.29
CA VAL A 54 10.40 0.40 6.50
C VAL A 54 10.94 1.01 7.79
N LYS A 55 11.60 2.16 7.66
CA LYS A 55 12.15 2.90 8.81
C LYS A 55 11.02 3.27 9.78
N GLY A 56 11.14 2.84 11.03
CA GLY A 56 10.15 3.12 12.07
C GLY A 56 8.96 2.14 12.14
N PHE A 57 8.95 1.09 11.31
CA PHE A 57 7.93 0.06 11.36
C PHE A 57 8.59 -1.32 11.46
N SER A 58 8.20 -2.10 12.45
CA SER A 58 8.69 -3.47 12.65
C SER A 58 7.51 -4.42 12.75
N LEU A 59 7.73 -5.66 12.34
CA LEU A 59 6.75 -6.72 12.57
C LEU A 59 7.08 -7.45 13.86
N GLU A 60 6.09 -7.65 14.70
CA GLU A 60 6.19 -8.34 15.97
C GLU A 60 5.32 -9.59 15.92
N ILE A 61 5.92 -10.72 16.26
CA ILE A 61 5.23 -11.99 16.41
C ILE A 61 4.80 -12.12 17.87
N THR A 62 3.48 -12.20 18.08
CA THR A 62 2.88 -12.34 19.39
C THR A 62 2.01 -13.59 19.48
N ARG A 63 1.74 -14.00 20.72
CA ARG A 63 0.80 -15.06 21.07
C ARG A 63 -0.30 -14.50 21.96
N ASP A 64 -1.49 -15.08 21.88
CA ASP A 64 -2.58 -14.79 22.81
C ASP A 64 -2.29 -15.34 24.22
N GLU A 65 -3.18 -15.06 25.18
CA GLU A 65 -2.97 -15.41 26.60
C GLU A 65 -2.82 -16.92 26.85
N ASN A 66 -3.35 -17.75 25.95
CA ASN A 66 -3.32 -19.21 26.05
C ASN A 66 -2.23 -19.85 25.17
N ASP A 67 -1.42 -19.06 24.46
CA ASP A 67 -0.43 -19.51 23.47
C ASP A 67 -1.02 -20.36 22.33
N GLU A 68 -2.32 -20.20 22.02
CA GLU A 68 -3.03 -20.95 20.98
C GLU A 68 -3.05 -20.19 19.64
N ILE A 69 -3.06 -18.86 19.68
CA ILE A 69 -3.19 -18.01 18.49
C ILE A 69 -1.89 -17.25 18.28
N LEU A 70 -1.24 -17.50 17.14
CA LEU A 70 -0.10 -16.71 16.67
C LEU A 70 -0.59 -15.51 15.85
N MET A 71 -0.04 -14.35 16.17
CA MET A 71 -0.39 -13.08 15.56
C MET A 71 0.86 -12.36 15.05
N VAL A 72 0.68 -11.55 14.00
CA VAL A 72 1.67 -10.59 13.53
C VAL A 72 1.09 -9.19 13.68
N ASN A 73 1.76 -8.32 14.46
CA ASN A 73 1.27 -6.98 14.82
C ASN A 73 -0.19 -7.00 15.31
N GLY A 74 -0.55 -8.01 16.10
CA GLY A 74 -1.91 -8.17 16.64
C GLY A 74 -2.95 -8.70 15.64
N VAL A 75 -2.54 -9.19 14.47
CA VAL A 75 -3.42 -9.82 13.48
C VAL A 75 -3.18 -11.34 13.41
N ASP A 76 -4.23 -12.12 13.59
CA ASP A 76 -4.18 -13.60 13.55
C ASP A 76 -3.57 -14.12 12.24
N ILE A 77 -2.62 -15.05 12.35
CA ILE A 77 -2.10 -15.84 11.24
C ILE A 77 -3.03 -17.04 11.03
N MET A 78 -3.83 -17.00 9.96
CA MET A 78 -4.89 -17.98 9.69
C MET A 78 -4.43 -19.13 8.79
N PHE A 79 -3.56 -18.82 7.83
CA PHE A 79 -3.10 -19.76 6.81
C PHE A 79 -1.58 -19.76 6.75
N PRO A 80 -0.92 -20.47 7.67
CA PRO A 80 0.53 -20.54 7.68
C PRO A 80 1.07 -21.25 6.45
N ASP A 81 2.21 -20.79 5.93
CA ASP A 81 2.89 -21.34 4.75
C ASP A 81 1.94 -21.60 3.56
N MET A 82 0.95 -20.72 3.35
CA MET A 82 -0.01 -20.79 2.24
C MET A 82 0.71 -20.90 0.88
N TYR A 83 1.90 -20.32 0.77
CA TYR A 83 2.84 -20.58 -0.32
C TYR A 83 4.27 -20.59 0.22
N GLU A 84 5.08 -21.55 -0.23
CA GLU A 84 6.51 -21.58 0.08
C GLU A 84 7.35 -21.88 -1.17
N SER A 85 8.47 -21.16 -1.27
CA SER A 85 9.53 -21.40 -2.26
C SER A 85 10.91 -21.13 -1.66
N GLU A 86 11.95 -21.26 -2.49
CA GLU A 86 13.34 -20.97 -2.09
C GLU A 86 13.56 -19.53 -1.60
N TRP A 87 12.77 -18.57 -2.09
CA TRP A 87 12.99 -17.14 -1.85
C TRP A 87 11.79 -16.39 -1.28
N LEU A 88 10.61 -16.99 -1.23
CA LEU A 88 9.36 -16.37 -0.79
C LEU A 88 8.54 -17.35 0.07
N VAL A 89 8.00 -16.83 1.18
CA VAL A 89 6.92 -17.45 1.96
C VAL A 89 5.73 -16.49 1.98
N ILE A 90 4.51 -17.03 1.92
CA ILE A 90 3.27 -16.28 2.10
C ILE A 90 2.49 -16.93 3.24
N HIS A 91 2.19 -16.14 4.27
CA HIS A 91 1.27 -16.48 5.35
C HIS A 91 -0.03 -15.71 5.15
N GLY A 92 -1.18 -16.36 5.19
CA GLY A 92 -2.47 -15.69 5.19
C GLY A 92 -2.82 -15.19 6.58
N ILE A 93 -3.25 -13.93 6.69
CA ILE A 93 -3.64 -13.27 7.95
C ILE A 93 -5.08 -12.80 7.88
N ARG A 94 -5.71 -12.70 9.06
CA ARG A 94 -7.14 -12.38 9.17
C ARG A 94 -7.50 -10.95 8.76
N GLY A 95 -6.57 -10.01 8.86
CA GLY A 95 -6.81 -8.57 8.77
C GLY A 95 -5.67 -7.81 8.12
N VAL A 96 -5.84 -6.50 7.97
CA VAL A 96 -4.76 -5.60 7.52
C VAL A 96 -3.91 -5.17 8.71
N ILE A 97 -2.58 -5.20 8.55
CA ILE A 97 -1.64 -4.63 9.53
C ILE A 97 -1.75 -3.10 9.53
N ALA A 98 -2.10 -2.53 10.67
CA ALA A 98 -2.29 -1.11 10.88
C ALA A 98 -1.00 -0.29 10.67
N LEU A 99 -1.15 1.03 10.49
CA LEU A 99 -0.02 1.96 10.58
C LEU A 99 0.55 1.94 12.00
N PRO A 100 1.86 2.16 12.17
CA PRO A 100 2.39 2.42 13.49
C PRO A 100 1.80 3.74 14.01
N GLU A 101 1.39 3.78 15.28
CA GLU A 101 0.75 4.96 15.91
C GLU A 101 1.64 6.23 15.86
N ASN A 102 2.94 6.08 15.62
CA ASN A 102 3.91 7.19 15.54
C ASN A 102 4.21 7.67 14.10
N ALA A 103 3.41 7.28 13.09
CA ALA A 103 3.63 7.70 11.70
C ALA A 103 3.20 9.16 11.42
N GLU A 104 2.51 9.81 12.35
CA GLU A 104 1.94 11.16 12.15
C GLU A 104 2.92 12.30 12.47
N ASP A 105 4.06 12.02 13.09
CA ASP A 105 5.03 13.04 13.52
C ASP A 105 6.16 13.33 12.51
N GLN A 106 6.08 12.82 11.27
CA GLN A 106 7.09 13.10 10.23
C GLN A 106 6.53 14.00 9.13
N GLU A 107 6.75 15.30 9.35
CA GLU A 107 6.90 16.37 8.36
C GLU A 107 5.77 16.53 7.33
N THR A 108 4.71 17.21 7.75
CA THR A 108 4.08 18.19 6.85
C THR A 108 5.10 19.30 6.57
N GLU A 109 5.99 19.12 5.59
CA GLU A 109 6.56 20.29 4.92
C GLU A 109 5.38 21.01 4.27
N SER A 110 4.96 22.08 4.93
CA SER A 110 4.04 23.07 4.41
C SER A 110 4.54 23.53 3.05
N ILE A 111 3.85 23.10 1.99
CA ILE A 111 4.01 23.68 0.67
C ILE A 111 3.61 25.15 0.83
N GLU A 112 4.59 26.05 0.85
CA GLU A 112 4.30 27.49 0.84
C GLU A 112 3.41 27.78 -0.37
N GLU A 113 2.20 28.30 -0.11
CA GLU A 113 1.30 28.75 -1.16
C GLU A 113 2.01 29.84 -1.97
N LEU A 114 2.44 29.47 -3.18
CA LEU A 114 2.91 30.43 -4.16
C LEU A 114 1.75 31.41 -4.45
N PRO A 115 1.97 32.73 -4.46
CA PRO A 115 0.90 33.68 -4.64
C PRO A 115 0.27 33.47 -6.03
N VAL A 116 -1.05 33.26 -6.05
CA VAL A 116 -1.83 33.23 -7.28
C VAL A 116 -1.75 34.62 -7.90
N GLU A 117 -0.87 34.78 -8.90
CA GLU A 117 -0.88 35.96 -9.74
C GLU A 117 -2.21 35.96 -10.50
N LYS A 118 -3.02 36.99 -10.25
CA LYS A 118 -4.34 37.15 -10.80
C LYS A 118 -4.20 37.38 -12.31
N VAL A 119 -4.32 36.30 -13.10
CA VAL A 119 -4.40 36.40 -14.55
C VAL A 119 -5.70 37.13 -14.87
N GLU A 120 -5.57 38.39 -15.27
CA GLU A 120 -6.68 39.18 -15.80
C GLU A 120 -7.16 38.51 -17.09
N ALA A 121 -8.48 38.34 -17.22
CA ALA A 121 -9.06 37.73 -18.42
C ALA A 121 -8.68 38.58 -19.65
N PRO A 122 -8.31 37.95 -20.78
CA PRO A 122 -7.99 38.70 -21.98
C PRO A 122 -9.25 39.42 -22.51
N ASP A 123 -9.01 40.63 -23.00
CA ASP A 123 -10.03 41.55 -23.55
C ASP A 123 -10.79 40.88 -24.72
N PRO A 124 -12.13 40.81 -24.70
CA PRO A 124 -12.93 40.07 -25.68
C PRO A 124 -12.85 40.59 -27.13
N GLU A 125 -12.19 41.72 -27.39
CA GLU A 125 -12.10 42.29 -28.75
C GLU A 125 -10.93 41.76 -29.60
N SER A 126 -10.11 40.83 -29.10
CA SER A 126 -8.95 40.29 -29.85
C SER A 126 -9.22 39.01 -30.65
N MET A 127 -10.46 38.50 -30.69
CA MET A 127 -10.79 37.20 -31.28
C MET A 127 -11.24 37.24 -32.76
N GLU A 128 -11.01 38.32 -33.49
CA GLU A 128 -11.36 38.41 -34.91
C GLU A 128 -10.15 38.21 -35.84
N ASP A 129 -9.45 37.06 -35.82
CA ASP A 129 -8.64 36.69 -37.01
C ASP A 129 -8.21 35.21 -37.15
N PHE A 130 -9.03 34.25 -36.72
CA PHE A 130 -8.75 32.84 -37.05
C PHE A 130 -9.66 32.37 -38.19
N PRO A 131 -9.12 32.11 -39.40
CA PRO A 131 -9.92 31.59 -40.49
C PRO A 131 -10.40 30.17 -40.15
N ALA A 132 -11.69 29.91 -40.40
CA ALA A 132 -12.30 28.61 -40.19
C ALA A 132 -11.67 27.54 -41.10
N GLU A 133 -10.87 26.65 -40.53
CA GLU A 133 -10.45 25.43 -41.21
C GLU A 133 -11.64 24.47 -41.29
N LYS A 134 -12.02 24.10 -42.52
CA LYS A 134 -13.12 23.17 -42.81
C LYS A 134 -12.75 21.78 -42.27
N VAL A 135 -13.47 21.33 -41.25
CA VAL A 135 -13.42 19.93 -40.79
C VAL A 135 -14.12 19.06 -41.84
N GLU A 136 -13.36 18.18 -42.50
CA GLU A 136 -13.89 17.16 -43.39
C GLU A 136 -14.35 15.94 -42.57
N ALA A 137 -15.58 15.47 -42.80
CA ALA A 137 -16.19 14.37 -42.05
C ALA A 137 -15.60 13.01 -42.46
N PRO A 138 -15.47 12.04 -41.54
CA PRO A 138 -14.89 10.74 -41.84
C PRO A 138 -15.83 9.93 -42.77
N GLY A 139 -15.23 9.38 -43.83
CA GLY A 139 -15.91 8.57 -44.84
C GLY A 139 -16.57 7.32 -44.23
N ARG A 140 -17.81 7.10 -44.64
CA ARG A 140 -18.63 5.92 -44.32
C ARG A 140 -18.01 4.70 -44.99
N GLY A 141 -17.40 3.80 -44.21
CA GLY A 141 -16.98 2.49 -44.72
C GLY A 141 -18.21 1.66 -45.09
N GLU A 142 -18.30 1.26 -46.36
CA GLU A 142 -19.28 0.28 -46.83
C GLU A 142 -18.79 -1.15 -46.53
N PHE A 143 -19.75 -2.03 -46.29
CA PHE A 143 -19.59 -3.47 -46.02
C PHE A 143 -19.13 -4.24 -47.25
#